data_AF-A0A7R9VDH5-F1
#
_entry.id   AF-A0A7R9VDH5-F1
#
_cell.length_a   1.000
_cell.length_b   1.000
_cell.length_c   1.000
_cell.angle_alpha   90.00
_cell.angle_beta   90.00
_cell.angle_gamma   90.00
#
_symmetry.space_group_name_H-M   'P 1'
#
loop_
_entity.id
_entity.type
_entity.pdbx_description
1 polymer ?
#
loop_
_entity_poly.entity_id
_entity_poly.type
_entity_poly.pdbx_seq_one_letter_code
_entity_poly.pdbx_strand_id
1 'polypeptide(L)'
;MKHHRLAALALTAPLAASLSSDAEAAAVKAAEADDTSMVTNGALRASHPRRGLAATTTTVSYPSASPLSSPLPNPERGFYWQHSYRSSQSSSGGSQRLSVDYLKNKRETTGMTLLLRLYYLDTFLDSDLSQEVLDDIAADFVTMREAGMKCVLRFAYIDHMNSPYVSEPTKSQLLAHISQLAPVLASGEDVISLVQAGFVESG
;
A
#
# COMPACT_ATOMS: atom_id res chain seq x y z
N MET A 1 -28.48 37.14 30.60
CA MET A 1 -29.76 36.55 31.08
C MET A 1 -30.39 35.77 29.94
N LYS A 2 -30.83 34.52 30.19
CA LYS A 2 -31.83 33.72 29.43
C LYS A 2 -31.63 33.53 27.91
N HIS A 3 -31.89 32.40 27.24
CA HIS A 3 -31.99 30.95 27.53
C HIS A 3 -32.64 30.31 26.28
N HIS A 4 -32.06 29.23 25.75
CA HIS A 4 -32.57 28.15 24.86
C HIS A 4 -31.36 27.20 24.62
N ARG A 5 -31.37 25.85 24.55
CA ARG A 5 -32.37 24.76 24.65
C ARG A 5 -33.49 24.77 23.59
N LEU A 6 -33.77 23.71 22.82
CA LEU A 6 -33.32 22.31 22.71
C LEU A 6 -33.41 21.95 21.18
N ALA A 7 -33.00 20.80 20.62
CA ALA A 7 -33.05 19.43 21.12
C ALA A 7 -32.01 18.52 20.42
N ALA A 8 -31.67 17.41 21.08
CA ALA A 8 -30.94 16.29 20.48
C ALA A 8 -31.92 15.18 20.10
N LEU A 9 -31.61 14.41 19.05
CA LEU A 9 -32.25 13.14 18.74
C LEU A 9 -31.18 12.10 18.46
N ALA A 10 -31.11 11.06 19.28
CA ALA A 10 -30.17 9.96 19.14
C ALA A 10 -30.91 8.73 18.59
N LEU A 11 -30.29 7.99 17.67
CA LEU A 11 -30.76 6.67 17.26
C LEU A 11 -29.58 5.74 16.91
N THR A 12 -29.19 4.95 17.92
CA THR A 12 -28.83 3.53 17.90
C THR A 12 -27.93 2.95 16.78
N ALA A 13 -26.79 2.37 17.18
CA ALA A 13 -25.91 1.49 16.39
C ALA A 13 -26.15 0.00 16.74
N PRO A 14 -25.29 -0.98 16.39
CA PRO A 14 -24.46 -1.20 15.19
C PRO A 14 -24.84 -2.53 14.48
N LEU A 15 -24.13 -2.92 13.41
CA LEU A 15 -24.09 -4.33 12.98
C LEU A 15 -22.66 -4.74 12.57
N ALA A 16 -22.07 -5.63 13.36
CA ALA A 16 -20.87 -6.38 13.00
C ALA A 16 -21.28 -7.79 12.56
N ALA A 17 -20.64 -8.32 11.51
CA ALA A 17 -20.80 -9.70 11.08
C ALA A 17 -19.48 -10.45 11.28
N SER A 18 -19.51 -11.50 12.10
CA SER A 18 -18.38 -12.39 12.36
C SER A 18 -18.25 -13.47 11.28
N LEU A 19 -17.02 -13.81 10.91
CA LEU A 19 -16.69 -14.99 10.11
C LEU A 19 -16.87 -16.29 10.94
N SER A 20 -17.35 -17.36 10.32
CA SER A 20 -17.21 -18.74 10.81
C SER A 20 -16.70 -19.67 9.70
N SER A 21 -16.19 -20.84 10.09
CA SER A 21 -14.98 -21.44 9.49
C SER A 21 -15.21 -22.72 8.66
N ASP A 22 -16.32 -22.82 7.92
CA ASP A 22 -16.74 -24.09 7.29
C ASP A 22 -16.61 -24.13 5.75
N ALA A 23 -15.98 -23.13 5.13
CA ALA A 23 -15.88 -23.01 3.67
C ALA A 23 -14.78 -23.87 3.00
N GLU A 24 -13.91 -24.53 3.78
CA GLU A 24 -12.64 -25.08 3.26
C GLU A 24 -12.66 -26.61 2.96
N ALA A 25 -13.76 -27.32 3.20
CA ALA A 25 -13.76 -28.79 3.27
C ALA A 25 -14.54 -29.57 2.16
N ALA A 26 -15.31 -28.90 1.29
CA ALA A 26 -16.22 -29.57 0.35
C ALA A 26 -15.73 -29.66 -1.11
N ALA A 27 -14.44 -29.41 -1.37
CA ALA A 27 -13.87 -29.34 -2.72
C ALA A 27 -13.46 -30.71 -3.34
N VAL A 28 -13.69 -31.84 -2.66
CA VAL A 28 -13.15 -33.15 -3.07
C VAL A 28 -14.16 -34.28 -2.82
N LYS A 29 -14.32 -35.20 -3.81
CA LYS A 29 -15.19 -36.40 -3.85
C LYS A 29 -16.71 -36.21 -4.07
N ALA A 30 -17.09 -35.99 -5.33
CA ALA A 30 -18.33 -36.53 -5.90
C ALA A 30 -18.19 -36.70 -7.43
N ALA A 31 -17.20 -37.49 -7.84
CA ALA A 31 -17.11 -37.99 -9.21
C ALA A 31 -17.96 -39.27 -9.38
N GLU A 32 -18.45 -39.49 -10.60
CA GLU A 32 -18.75 -40.81 -11.20
C GLU A 32 -19.69 -41.78 -10.46
N ALA A 33 -20.96 -41.79 -10.87
CA ALA A 33 -21.84 -42.96 -11.07
C ALA A 33 -23.19 -42.44 -11.65
N ASP A 34 -23.67 -42.84 -12.83
CA ASP A 34 -24.35 -44.12 -13.12
C ASP A 34 -25.77 -44.15 -12.51
N ASP A 35 -26.87 -44.51 -13.16
CA ASP A 35 -27.24 -44.74 -14.57
C ASP A 35 -28.79 -44.86 -14.63
N THR A 36 -29.36 -44.87 -15.85
CA THR A 36 -30.69 -45.42 -16.18
C THR A 36 -31.95 -44.68 -15.73
N SER A 37 -32.86 -44.57 -16.69
CA SER A 37 -34.15 -43.89 -16.66
C SER A 37 -35.32 -44.77 -16.15
N MET A 38 -36.44 -44.11 -15.76
CA MET A 38 -37.84 -44.57 -15.89
C MET A 38 -38.23 -45.97 -15.35
N VAL A 39 -39.23 -46.04 -14.44
CA VAL A 39 -40.55 -46.71 -14.67
C VAL A 39 -41.43 -46.84 -13.38
N THR A 40 -42.70 -46.45 -13.53
CA THR A 40 -43.93 -46.74 -12.72
C THR A 40 -44.11 -46.32 -11.24
N ASN A 41 -45.22 -45.59 -11.06
CA ASN A 41 -46.34 -45.78 -10.12
C ASN A 41 -46.10 -45.94 -8.60
N GLY A 42 -46.64 -44.97 -7.85
CA GLY A 42 -46.96 -45.13 -6.43
C GLY A 42 -47.34 -43.79 -5.80
N ALA A 43 -48.62 -43.55 -5.52
CA ALA A 43 -49.05 -42.31 -4.86
C ALA A 43 -48.58 -42.27 -3.40
N LEU A 44 -48.26 -41.08 -2.87
CA LEU A 44 -49.06 -40.41 -1.82
C LEU A 44 -48.41 -39.07 -1.37
N ARG A 45 -49.30 -38.08 -1.15
CA ARG A 45 -49.25 -36.96 -0.16
C ARG A 45 -48.54 -35.62 -0.44
N ALA A 46 -49.31 -34.59 -0.07
CA ALA A 46 -48.92 -33.29 0.50
C ALA A 46 -48.22 -32.26 -0.41
N SER A 47 -49.02 -31.60 -1.25
CA SER A 47 -48.68 -30.33 -1.91
C SER A 47 -48.40 -29.20 -0.91
N HIS A 48 -47.14 -29.00 -0.53
CA HIS A 48 -46.66 -27.75 0.04
C HIS A 48 -46.01 -26.93 -1.08
N PRO A 49 -46.51 -25.72 -1.41
CA PRO A 49 -45.90 -24.89 -2.44
C PRO A 49 -44.55 -24.35 -1.94
N ARG A 50 -43.46 -25.00 -2.31
CA ARG A 50 -42.10 -24.47 -2.15
C ARG A 50 -41.98 -23.25 -3.08
N ARG A 51 -42.12 -22.04 -2.53
CA ARG A 51 -41.93 -20.78 -3.26
C ARG A 51 -40.46 -20.67 -3.67
N GLY A 52 -40.13 -21.13 -4.88
CA GLY A 52 -38.80 -21.01 -5.43
C GLY A 52 -38.44 -19.55 -5.64
N LEU A 53 -37.49 -19.04 -4.84
CA LEU A 53 -36.79 -17.80 -5.18
C LEU A 53 -35.76 -18.15 -6.25
N ALA A 54 -36.13 -17.93 -7.52
CA ALA A 54 -35.15 -17.93 -8.59
C ALA A 54 -34.23 -16.71 -8.42
N ALA A 55 -32.96 -16.93 -8.10
CA ALA A 55 -31.97 -15.86 -8.10
C ALA A 55 -31.72 -15.41 -9.53
N THR A 56 -31.92 -14.12 -9.82
CA THR A 56 -31.60 -13.54 -11.13
C THR A 56 -30.15 -13.12 -11.17
N THR A 57 -29.33 -13.82 -11.95
CA THR A 57 -27.95 -13.42 -12.25
C THR A 57 -27.95 -12.47 -13.45
N THR A 58 -27.48 -11.24 -13.25
CA THR A 58 -27.29 -10.28 -14.36
C THR A 58 -25.85 -10.32 -14.83
N THR A 59 -25.60 -10.90 -16.01
CA THR A 59 -24.27 -10.86 -16.63
C THR A 59 -24.04 -9.49 -17.25
N VAL A 60 -23.16 -8.69 -16.64
CA VAL A 60 -22.69 -7.41 -17.21
C VAL A 60 -21.49 -7.70 -18.11
N SER A 61 -21.65 -7.46 -19.42
CA SER A 61 -20.54 -7.55 -20.38
C SER A 61 -19.87 -6.20 -20.51
N TYR A 62 -18.59 -6.12 -20.15
CA TYR A 62 -17.79 -4.91 -20.33
C TYR A 62 -17.10 -4.95 -21.69
N PRO A 63 -17.25 -3.93 -22.56
CA PRO A 63 -16.51 -3.88 -23.80
C PRO A 63 -15.01 -3.75 -23.50
N SER A 64 -14.17 -4.51 -24.19
CA SER A 64 -12.73 -4.37 -24.14
C SER A 64 -12.35 -2.93 -24.50
N ALA A 65 -11.78 -2.18 -23.56
CA ALA A 65 -11.36 -0.81 -23.83
C ALA A 65 -10.24 -0.79 -24.88
N SER A 66 -10.30 0.14 -25.83
CA SER A 66 -9.18 0.46 -26.70
C SER A 66 -7.96 0.87 -25.85
N PRO A 67 -6.73 0.48 -26.21
CA PRO A 67 -5.54 0.90 -25.47
C PRO A 67 -5.44 2.42 -25.45
N LEU A 68 -5.17 2.99 -24.27
CA LEU A 68 -5.04 4.43 -24.14
C LEU A 68 -3.74 4.93 -24.79
N SER A 69 -3.78 6.12 -25.39
CA SER A 69 -2.61 6.76 -26.02
C SER A 69 -1.64 7.41 -25.02
N SER A 70 -1.97 7.41 -23.74
CA SER A 70 -1.15 7.91 -22.63
C SER A 70 -1.42 7.08 -21.36
N PRO A 71 -0.56 7.12 -20.34
CA PRO A 71 -0.84 6.46 -19.07
C PRO A 71 -2.00 7.14 -18.31
N LEU A 72 -2.88 6.36 -17.67
CA LEU A 72 -3.84 6.89 -16.69
C LEU A 72 -3.16 7.02 -15.32
N PRO A 73 -2.92 8.23 -14.79
CA PRO A 73 -2.38 8.37 -13.44
C PRO A 73 -3.43 7.96 -12.41
N ASN A 74 -3.02 7.12 -11.45
CA ASN A 74 -3.82 6.73 -10.29
C ASN A 74 -3.21 7.42 -9.06
N PRO A 75 -3.72 8.58 -8.60
CA PRO A 75 -3.13 9.28 -7.45
C PRO A 75 -3.08 8.36 -6.22
N GLU A 76 -2.02 8.45 -5.43
CA GLU A 76 -1.85 7.72 -4.16
C GLU A 76 -1.81 6.18 -4.26
N ARG A 77 -1.84 5.59 -5.45
CA ARG A 77 -2.10 4.15 -5.61
C ARG A 77 -1.43 3.52 -6.84
N GLY A 78 -1.24 2.21 -6.77
CA GLY A 78 -0.73 1.39 -7.87
C GLY A 78 0.77 1.18 -7.76
N PHE A 79 1.43 1.07 -8.91
CA PHE A 79 2.86 0.81 -9.01
C PHE A 79 3.68 2.04 -8.62
N TYR A 80 4.86 1.77 -8.05
CA TYR A 80 5.91 2.74 -7.80
C TYR A 80 7.18 2.36 -8.56
N TRP A 81 8.04 3.34 -8.82
CA TRP A 81 9.45 3.07 -9.16
C TRP A 81 10.35 3.33 -7.96
N GLN A 82 11.48 2.65 -7.87
CA GLN A 82 12.48 2.91 -6.83
C GLN A 82 13.47 3.98 -7.26
N HIS A 83 13.82 4.88 -6.35
CA HIS A 83 14.95 5.79 -6.49
C HIS A 83 15.70 5.88 -5.16
N SER A 84 16.94 5.38 -5.16
CA SER A 84 17.75 5.33 -3.95
C SER A 84 18.63 6.56 -3.78
N TYR A 85 18.97 6.84 -2.52
CA TYR A 85 20.06 7.69 -2.06
C TYR A 85 21.01 6.81 -1.24
N ARG A 86 22.32 7.06 -1.28
CA ARG A 86 23.33 6.40 -0.43
C ARG A 86 24.26 7.44 0.16
N SER A 87 24.37 7.51 1.48
CA SER A 87 25.23 8.50 2.14
C SER A 87 26.70 8.41 1.72
N SER A 88 27.21 7.20 1.48
CA SER A 88 28.54 6.93 0.92
C SER A 88 28.79 7.54 -0.48
N GLN A 89 27.72 7.94 -1.17
CA GLN A 89 27.74 8.47 -2.53
C GLN A 89 27.13 9.89 -2.63
N SER A 90 26.79 10.55 -1.50
CA SER A 90 26.11 11.85 -1.49
C SER A 90 26.82 12.92 -2.32
N SER A 91 28.16 12.96 -2.24
CA SER A 91 29.02 13.89 -2.99
C SER A 91 29.08 13.65 -4.50
N SER A 92 28.50 12.56 -5.03
CA SER A 92 28.53 12.22 -6.47
C SER A 92 27.60 13.07 -7.34
N GLY A 93 26.75 13.91 -6.74
CA GLY A 93 26.13 15.09 -7.36
C GLY A 93 25.07 14.90 -8.46
N GLY A 94 25.01 13.76 -9.16
CA GLY A 94 24.28 13.66 -10.44
C GLY A 94 23.11 12.66 -10.53
N SER A 95 23.05 11.63 -9.67
CA SER A 95 22.12 10.49 -9.88
C SER A 95 21.24 10.14 -8.66
N GLN A 96 21.42 10.84 -7.53
CA GLN A 96 20.72 10.51 -6.28
C GLN A 96 19.73 11.57 -5.80
N ARG A 97 19.94 12.84 -6.13
CA ARG A 97 19.03 13.96 -5.80
C ARG A 97 17.81 13.95 -6.73
N LEU A 98 16.63 14.23 -6.19
CA LEU A 98 15.43 14.38 -7.00
C LEU A 98 15.41 15.77 -7.65
N SER A 99 14.72 15.87 -8.79
CA SER A 99 14.35 17.16 -9.38
C SER A 99 12.89 17.10 -9.84
N VAL A 100 12.24 18.27 -9.86
CA VAL A 100 10.82 18.38 -10.22
C VAL A 100 10.58 17.86 -11.65
N ASP A 101 11.47 18.21 -12.59
CA ASP A 101 11.38 17.78 -13.98
C ASP A 101 11.60 16.27 -14.15
N TYR A 102 12.53 15.67 -13.40
CA TYR A 102 12.71 14.22 -13.38
C TYR A 102 11.43 13.51 -12.90
N LEU A 103 10.85 13.97 -11.80
CA LEU A 103 9.64 13.37 -11.23
C LEU A 103 8.42 13.55 -12.14
N LYS A 104 8.22 14.74 -12.73
CA LYS A 104 7.15 15.01 -13.71
C LYS A 104 7.32 14.13 -14.95
N ASN A 105 8.53 14.05 -15.51
CA ASN A 105 8.79 13.19 -16.67
C ASN A 105 8.50 11.71 -16.37
N LYS A 106 8.87 11.20 -15.19
CA LYS A 106 8.52 9.83 -14.77
C LYS A 106 7.02 9.62 -14.66
N ARG A 107 6.30 10.57 -14.03
CA ARG A 107 4.84 10.51 -13.89
C ARG A 107 4.13 10.52 -15.25
N GLU A 108 4.55 11.38 -16.17
CA GLU A 108 3.95 11.53 -17.50
C GLU A 108 4.24 10.34 -18.42
N THR A 109 5.47 9.81 -18.38
CA THR A 109 5.88 8.68 -19.24
C THR A 109 5.39 7.32 -18.76
N THR A 110 5.12 7.16 -17.46
CA THR A 110 4.74 5.85 -16.87
C THR A 110 3.34 5.79 -16.26
N GLY A 111 2.73 6.93 -15.93
CA GLY A 111 1.49 7.01 -15.16
C GLY A 111 1.64 6.73 -13.67
N MET A 112 2.83 6.36 -13.19
CA MET A 112 3.08 6.12 -11.76
C MET A 112 3.05 7.44 -10.99
N THR A 113 2.42 7.43 -9.82
CA THR A 113 2.26 8.61 -8.93
C THR A 113 2.98 8.41 -7.59
N LEU A 114 3.56 7.23 -7.38
CA LEU A 114 4.30 6.84 -6.19
C LEU A 114 5.77 6.59 -6.52
N LEU A 115 6.65 7.07 -5.65
CA LEU A 115 8.09 6.82 -5.66
C LEU A 115 8.47 6.01 -4.41
N LEU A 116 9.12 4.86 -4.55
CA LEU A 116 9.86 4.27 -3.43
C LEU A 116 11.17 5.06 -3.26
N ARG A 117 11.18 5.98 -2.30
CA ARG A 117 12.35 6.76 -1.93
C ARG A 117 13.10 6.02 -0.82
N LEU A 118 14.22 5.40 -1.18
CA LEU A 118 15.02 4.56 -0.29
C LEU A 118 16.33 5.25 0.06
N TYR A 119 16.50 5.65 1.32
CA TYR A 119 17.74 6.18 1.85
C TYR A 119 18.57 5.07 2.49
N TYR A 120 19.72 4.76 1.90
CA TYR A 120 20.77 4.00 2.58
C TYR A 120 21.65 4.98 3.37
N LEU A 121 21.65 4.82 4.69
CA LEU A 121 22.40 5.61 5.67
C LEU A 121 23.71 4.88 6.03
N ASP A 122 24.34 4.29 5.02
CA ASP A 122 25.49 3.38 5.07
C ASP A 122 26.78 3.94 5.68
N THR A 123 26.88 5.26 5.91
CA THR A 123 28.00 5.88 6.64
C THR A 123 27.65 6.27 8.08
N PHE A 124 26.41 6.05 8.51
CA PHE A 124 25.87 6.44 9.82
C PHE A 124 25.55 5.18 10.64
N LEU A 125 26.59 4.45 11.05
CA LEU A 125 26.47 3.26 11.90
C LEU A 125 26.77 3.58 13.37
N ASP A 126 27.79 4.40 13.60
CA ASP A 126 28.31 4.82 14.91
C ASP A 126 28.31 6.35 15.07
N SER A 127 27.53 7.06 14.26
CA SER A 127 27.47 8.52 14.20
C SER A 127 26.06 9.01 13.86
N ASP A 128 25.68 10.16 14.42
CA ASP A 128 24.42 10.83 14.14
C ASP A 128 24.31 11.28 12.68
N LEU A 129 23.08 11.38 12.17
CA LEU A 129 22.82 11.89 10.83
C LEU A 129 23.30 13.35 10.71
N SER A 130 24.01 13.66 9.64
CA SER A 130 24.45 15.03 9.37
C SER A 130 23.27 15.93 8.98
N GLN A 131 23.38 17.22 9.27
CA GLN A 131 22.35 18.19 8.89
C GLN A 131 22.12 18.21 7.36
N GLU A 132 23.18 18.02 6.57
CA GLU A 132 23.10 17.92 5.10
C GLU A 132 22.14 16.79 4.64
N VAL A 133 22.17 15.63 5.30
CA VAL A 133 21.27 14.52 4.97
C VAL A 133 19.82 14.84 5.36
N LEU A 134 19.62 15.48 6.52
CA LEU A 134 18.29 15.90 6.98
C LEU A 134 17.69 16.97 6.04
N ASP A 135 18.51 17.90 5.57
CA ASP A 135 18.14 18.96 4.63
C ASP A 135 17.85 18.39 3.22
N ASP A 136 18.66 17.45 2.71
CA ASP A 136 18.41 16.76 1.44
C ASP A 136 17.07 15.96 1.49
N ILE A 137 16.74 15.31 2.62
CA ILE A 137 15.44 14.63 2.81
C ILE A 137 14.28 15.63 2.80
N ALA A 138 14.43 16.79 3.46
CA ALA A 138 13.41 17.84 3.45
C ALA A 138 13.20 18.45 2.05
N ALA A 139 14.29 18.67 1.30
CA ALA A 139 14.25 19.17 -0.08
C ALA A 139 13.59 18.18 -1.04
N ASP A 140 13.80 16.88 -0.86
CA ASP A 140 13.10 15.84 -1.61
C ASP A 140 11.57 15.91 -1.39
N PHE A 141 11.08 16.19 -0.18
CA PHE A 141 9.64 16.36 0.07
C PHE A 141 9.05 17.59 -0.63
N VAL A 142 9.77 18.72 -0.66
CA VAL A 142 9.37 19.90 -1.46
C VAL A 142 9.30 19.53 -2.95
N THR A 143 10.32 18.84 -3.45
CA THR A 143 10.42 18.40 -4.85
C THR A 143 9.28 17.47 -5.26
N MET A 144 8.89 16.53 -4.39
CA MET A 144 7.74 15.65 -4.61
C MET A 144 6.42 16.44 -4.66
N ARG A 145 6.23 17.39 -3.73
CA ARG A 145 5.04 18.25 -3.65
C ARG A 145 4.86 19.06 -4.94
N GLU A 146 5.93 19.67 -5.46
CA GLU A 146 5.93 20.45 -6.71
C GLU A 146 5.75 19.59 -7.97
N ALA A 147 6.15 18.31 -7.93
CA ALA A 147 5.91 17.35 -9.01
C ALA A 147 4.48 16.75 -9.01
N GLY A 148 3.71 16.94 -7.92
CA GLY A 148 2.44 16.24 -7.72
C GLY A 148 2.65 14.73 -7.56
N MET A 149 3.69 14.36 -6.81
CA MET A 149 4.14 13.01 -6.52
C MET A 149 4.09 12.73 -5.02
N LYS A 150 3.97 11.46 -4.63
CA LYS A 150 4.16 11.03 -3.25
C LYS A 150 5.16 9.89 -3.14
N CYS A 151 5.66 9.65 -1.93
CA CYS A 151 6.58 8.55 -1.67
C CYS A 151 6.04 7.44 -0.78
N VAL A 152 6.47 6.23 -1.11
CA VAL A 152 6.72 5.18 -0.14
C VAL A 152 8.12 5.44 0.39
N LEU A 153 8.24 5.79 1.67
CA LEU A 153 9.51 6.14 2.27
C LEU A 153 10.16 4.92 2.93
N ARG A 154 11.46 4.71 2.72
CA ARG A 154 12.23 3.65 3.38
C ARG A 154 13.62 4.12 3.75
N PHE A 155 14.09 3.67 4.91
CA PHE A 155 15.46 3.82 5.38
C PHE A 155 16.10 2.44 5.51
N ALA A 156 17.39 2.33 5.26
CA ALA A 156 18.20 1.12 5.45
C ALA A 156 19.66 1.53 5.75
N TYR A 157 20.50 0.60 6.23
CA TYR A 157 21.94 0.84 6.41
C TYR A 157 22.82 0.03 5.46
N ILE A 158 22.29 -1.07 4.91
CA ILE A 158 23.03 -1.99 4.06
C ILE A 158 22.19 -2.41 2.86
N ASP A 159 22.87 -2.76 1.77
CA ASP A 159 22.29 -3.35 0.58
C ASP A 159 22.62 -4.85 0.57
N HIS A 160 21.70 -5.67 1.11
CA HIS A 160 21.89 -7.10 1.32
C HIS A 160 22.25 -7.89 0.05
N MET A 161 22.00 -7.35 -1.14
CA MET A 161 22.38 -7.98 -2.41
C MET A 161 23.88 -7.85 -2.72
N ASN A 162 24.57 -6.87 -2.13
CA ASN A 162 25.91 -6.44 -2.53
C ASN A 162 26.97 -6.48 -1.40
N SER A 163 26.59 -6.72 -0.13
CA SER A 163 27.53 -6.83 1.00
C SER A 163 27.39 -8.15 1.75
N PRO A 164 28.45 -8.97 1.86
CA PRO A 164 28.47 -10.14 2.76
C PRO A 164 28.67 -9.75 4.23
N TYR A 165 28.96 -8.48 4.51
CA TYR A 165 29.11 -7.95 5.86
C TYR A 165 27.87 -7.15 6.24
N VAL A 166 27.11 -7.70 7.20
CA VAL A 166 26.04 -6.99 7.90
C VAL A 166 26.69 -6.07 8.92
N SER A 167 26.39 -4.78 8.86
CA SER A 167 26.74 -3.82 9.90
C SER A 167 25.53 -2.93 10.11
N GLU A 168 24.91 -3.09 11.27
CA GLU A 168 23.75 -2.34 11.72
C GLU A 168 24.17 -1.40 12.84
N PRO A 169 23.56 -0.21 12.95
CA PRO A 169 23.78 0.66 14.09
C PRO A 169 23.33 0.00 15.39
N THR A 170 23.93 0.38 16.51
CA THR A 170 23.42 -0.01 17.83
C THR A 170 21.97 0.42 18.02
N LYS A 171 21.19 -0.30 18.83
CA LYS A 171 19.78 0.07 19.13
C LYS A 171 19.65 1.52 19.62
N SER A 172 20.61 2.01 20.40
CA SER A 172 20.70 3.41 20.83
C SER A 172 20.88 4.37 19.66
N GLN A 173 21.78 4.06 18.73
CA GLN A 173 22.05 4.91 17.56
C GLN A 173 20.86 4.90 16.58
N LEU A 174 20.21 3.76 16.39
CA LEU A 174 18.95 3.68 15.61
C LEU A 174 17.85 4.58 16.20
N LEU A 175 17.69 4.59 17.53
CA LEU A 175 16.71 5.45 18.20
C LEU A 175 17.10 6.95 18.11
N ALA A 176 18.39 7.27 18.08
CA ALA A 176 18.87 8.63 17.80
C ALA A 176 18.47 9.07 16.39
N HIS A 177 18.72 8.24 15.35
CA HIS A 177 18.33 8.55 13.96
C HIS A 177 16.82 8.74 13.80
N ILE A 178 16.01 7.88 14.41
CA ILE A 178 14.54 8.04 14.42
C ILE A 178 14.15 9.38 15.04
N SER A 179 14.83 9.80 16.11
CA SER A 179 14.58 11.09 16.78
C SER A 179 14.99 12.29 15.91
N GLN A 180 16.11 12.20 15.18
CA GLN A 180 16.55 13.24 14.24
C GLN A 180 15.63 13.35 13.02
N LEU A 181 15.12 12.22 12.51
CA LEU A 181 14.23 12.18 11.35
C LEU A 181 12.82 12.67 11.68
N ALA A 182 12.30 12.43 12.90
CA ALA A 182 10.93 12.77 13.29
C ALA A 182 10.46 14.19 12.87
N PRO A 183 11.17 15.30 13.14
CA PRO A 183 10.76 16.63 12.69
C PRO A 183 10.80 16.80 11.16
N VAL A 184 11.74 16.14 10.48
CA VAL A 184 11.84 16.17 9.01
C VAL A 184 10.66 15.43 8.39
N LEU A 185 10.31 14.24 8.90
CA LEU A 185 9.16 13.46 8.41
C LEU A 185 7.84 14.19 8.63
N ALA A 186 7.68 14.89 9.76
CA ALA A 186 6.50 15.73 10.01
C ALA A 186 6.33 16.86 8.98
N SER A 187 7.44 17.41 8.45
CA SER A 187 7.39 18.45 7.39
C SER A 187 6.99 17.91 5.99
N GLY A 188 6.94 16.59 5.84
CA GLY A 188 6.56 15.88 4.62
C GLY A 188 5.34 14.98 4.77
N GLU A 189 4.55 15.09 5.85
CA GLU A 189 3.43 14.17 6.13
C GLU A 189 2.38 14.12 5.01
N ASP A 190 2.22 15.21 4.25
CA ASP A 190 1.31 15.31 3.13
C ASP A 190 1.81 14.58 1.88
N VAL A 191 3.12 14.42 1.70
CA VAL A 191 3.74 13.72 0.56
C VAL A 191 4.20 12.29 0.88
N ILE A 192 4.24 11.89 2.14
CA ILE A 192 4.50 10.50 2.55
C ILE A 192 3.19 9.70 2.49
N SER A 193 3.12 8.72 1.59
CA SER A 193 1.98 7.79 1.50
C SER A 193 2.05 6.70 2.58
N LEU A 194 3.25 6.16 2.82
CA LEU A 194 3.56 5.25 3.93
C LEU A 194 5.08 5.18 4.19
N VAL A 195 5.45 4.78 5.40
CA VAL A 195 6.85 4.45 5.76
C VAL A 195 7.00 2.94 5.87
N GLN A 196 7.95 2.36 5.14
CA GLN A 196 8.30 0.95 5.24
C GLN A 196 9.31 0.72 6.39
N ALA A 197 9.11 -0.37 7.14
CA ALA A 197 10.06 -0.82 8.16
C ALA A 197 11.33 -1.41 7.52
N GLY A 198 12.24 -0.55 7.07
CA GLY A 198 13.57 -0.94 6.57
C GLY A 198 14.72 -0.74 7.58
N PHE A 199 14.46 -0.06 8.70
CA PHE A 199 15.41 0.07 9.80
C PHE A 199 15.70 -1.24 10.54
N VAL A 200 14.83 -2.23 10.40
CA VAL A 200 14.87 -3.53 11.08
C VAL A 200 14.51 -4.59 10.04
N GLU A 201 15.48 -4.94 9.20
CA GLU A 201 15.39 -6.18 8.42
C GLU A 201 15.96 -7.30 9.28
N SER A 202 15.10 -8.20 9.77
CA SER A 202 15.54 -9.34 10.56
C SER A 202 16.30 -10.33 9.69
N GLY A 203 17.59 -10.53 9.98
CA GLY A 203 18.34 -11.71 9.54
C GLY A 203 17.88 -13.01 10.20
#